data_AF-B4VN40-F1
#
_entry.id   AF-B4VN40-F1
#
_cell.length_a   1.000
_cell.length_b   1.000
_cell.length_c   1.000
_cell.angle_alpha   90.00
_cell.angle_beta   90.00
_cell.angle_gamma   90.00
#
_symmetry.space_group_name_H-M   'P 1'
#
loop_
_entity.id
_entity.type
_entity.pdbx_description
1 polymer ?
#
loop_
_entity_poly.entity_id
_entity_poly.type
_entity_poly.pdbx_seq_one_letter_code
_entity_poly.pdbx_strand_id
1 'polypeptide(L)' 'MRQRLGREQGIQESKVEIARKMIGVLDEQTISQITGLSLEEVRRLR' A
#
# COMPACT_ATOMS: atom_id res chain seq x y z
N MET A 1 -5.02 -5.21 -25.55
CA MET A 1 -4.57 -5.42 -24.16
C MET A 1 -4.65 -4.10 -23.36
N ARG A 2 -5.81 -3.73 -22.77
CA ARG A 2 -5.92 -2.52 -21.92
C ARG A 2 -6.52 -2.76 -20.53
N GLN A 3 -7.30 -3.83 -20.34
CA GLN A 3 -8.01 -4.08 -19.09
C GLN A 3 -7.13 -4.57 -17.92
N ARG A 4 -5.93 -5.12 -18.20
CA ARG A 4 -5.06 -5.69 -17.15
C ARG A 4 -4.36 -4.62 -16.31
N LEU A 5 -3.87 -3.56 -16.97
CA LEU A 5 -3.18 -2.43 -16.34
C LEU A 5 -4.09 -1.70 -15.33
N GLY A 6 -5.37 -1.49 -15.68
CA GLY A 6 -6.30 -0.80 -14.79
C GLY A 6 -6.60 -1.56 -13.49
N ARG A 7 -6.65 -2.90 -13.53
CA ARG A 7 -6.86 -3.70 -12.31
C ARG A 7 -5.61 -3.73 -11.43
N GLU A 8 -4.44 -3.90 -12.03
CA GLU A 8 -3.17 -3.90 -11.29
C GLU A 8 -2.92 -2.53 -10.64
N GLN A 9 -3.24 -1.44 -11.36
CA GLN A 9 -3.16 -0.08 -10.83
C GLN A 9 -4.18 0.16 -9.70
N GLY A 10 -5.43 -0.25 -9.86
CA GLY A 10 -6.44 -0.12 -8.80
C GLY A 10 -6.11 -0.92 -7.53
N ILE A 11 -5.52 -2.11 -7.67
CA ILE A 11 -5.03 -2.89 -6.53
C ILE A 11 -3.91 -2.15 -5.82
N GLN A 12 -2.96 -1.59 -6.57
CA GLN A 12 -1.84 -0.86 -5.99
C GLN A 12 -2.28 0.43 -5.30
N GLU A 13 -3.17 1.20 -5.93
CA GLU A 13 -3.77 2.41 -5.34
C GLU A 13 -4.52 2.08 -4.04
N SER A 14 -5.27 0.98 -4.01
CA SER A 14 -5.99 0.52 -2.82
C SER A 14 -5.04 0.17 -1.66
N LYS A 15 -3.94 -0.55 -1.94
CA LYS A 15 -2.91 -0.88 -0.93
C LYS A 15 -2.30 0.38 -0.32
N VAL A 16 -1.99 1.38 -1.16
CA VAL A 16 -1.42 2.65 -0.73
C VAL A 16 -2.41 3.45 0.12
N GLU A 17 -3.69 3.50 -0.27
CA GLU A 17 -4.73 4.20 0.50
C GLU A 17 -4.90 3.59 1.90
N ILE A 18 -4.93 2.25 1.99
CA ILE A 18 -5.02 1.54 3.27
C ILE A 18 -3.78 1.83 4.14
N ALA A 19 -2.58 1.77 3.56
CA ALA A 19 -1.34 2.08 4.28
C ALA A 19 -1.36 3.50 4.86
N ARG A 20 -1.80 4.50 4.08
CA ARG A 20 -1.89 5.90 4.53
C ARG A 20 -2.80 6.09 5.73
N LYS A 21 -3.92 5.36 5.82
CA LYS A 21 -4.84 5.43 6.96
C LYS A 21 -4.25 4.82 8.24
N MET A 22 -3.24 3.95 8.12
CA MET A 22 -2.61 3.27 9.25
C MET A 22 -1.33 3.97 9.74
N ILE A 23 -0.71 4.82 8.92
CA ILE A 23 0.48 5.60 9.30
C ILE A 23 0.14 6.49 10.50
N GLY A 24 0.94 6.39 11.56
CA GLY A 24 0.73 7.12 12.82
C GLY A 24 -0.17 6.38 13.82
N VAL A 25 -0.81 5.28 13.41
CA VAL A 25 -1.59 4.39 14.29
C VAL A 25 -0.85 3.07 14.53
N LEU A 26 -0.26 2.51 13.49
CA LEU A 26 0.49 1.25 13.51
C LEU A 26 1.96 1.48 13.14
N ASP A 27 2.82 0.54 13.53
CA ASP A 27 4.22 0.52 13.11
C ASP A 27 4.37 0.06 11.65
N GLU A 28 5.49 0.41 11.03
CA GLU A 28 5.76 0.16 9.61
C GLU A 28 5.74 -1.34 9.25
N GLN A 29 6.13 -2.22 10.18
CA GLN A 29 6.18 -3.66 9.95
C GLN A 29 4.79 -4.27 9.91
N THR A 30 3.91 -3.85 10.82
CA THR A 30 2.49 -4.24 10.81
C THR A 30 1.79 -3.74 9.54
N ILE A 31 2.03 -2.48 9.14
CA ILE A 31 1.44 -1.91 7.91
C ILE A 31 1.89 -2.68 6.67
N SER A 32 3.17 -3.04 6.61
CA SER A 32 3.73 -3.85 5.52
C SER A 32 3.05 -5.22 5.41
N GLN A 33 2.84 -5.90 6.54
CA GLN A 33 2.15 -7.21 6.56
C GLN A 33 0.69 -7.12 6.11
N ILE A 34 -0.05 -6.09 6.54
CA ILE A 34 -1.48 -5.94 6.21
C ILE A 34 -1.68 -5.55 4.74
N THR A 35 -0.88 -4.63 4.24
CA THR A 35 -1.06 -4.05 2.89
C THR A 35 -0.34 -4.83 1.81
N GLY A 36 0.64 -5.66 2.20
CA GLY A 36 1.54 -6.34 1.28
C GLY A 36 2.48 -5.36 0.55
N LEU A 37 2.61 -4.13 1.03
CA LEU A 37 3.66 -3.20 0.61
C LEU A 37 4.96 -3.57 1.33
N SER A 38 6.09 -3.35 0.68
CA SER A 38 7.39 -3.44 1.34
C SER A 38 7.56 -2.38 2.41
N LEU A 39 8.44 -2.63 3.39
CA LEU A 39 8.80 -1.64 4.41
C LEU A 39 9.29 -0.32 3.79
N GLU A 40 10.03 -0.38 2.68
CA GLU A 40 10.47 0.83 1.98
C GLU A 40 9.30 1.60 1.37
N GLU A 41 8.33 0.92 0.76
CA GLU A 41 7.12 1.56 0.24
C GLU A 41 6.35 2.25 1.36
N VAL A 42 6.18 1.59 2.51
CA VAL A 42 5.51 2.18 3.69
C VAL A 42 6.27 3.40 4.21
N ARG A 43 7.61 3.36 4.28
CA ARG A 43 8.44 4.50 4.70
C ARG A 43 8.32 5.70 3.78
N ARG A 44 8.19 5.48 2.47
CA ARG A 44 7.99 6.56 1.47
C ARG A 44 6.60 7.21 1.54
N LEU A 45 5.64 6.60 2.24
CA LEU A 45 4.30 7.16 2.40
C LEU A 45 4.17 8.14 3.57
N ARG A 46 5.18 8.16 4.45
CA ARG A 46 5.30 9.06 5.60
C ARG A 46 5.86 10.41 5.18
#